data_AF-A0A673AQI9-F1
#
_entry.id   AF-A0A673AQI9-F1
#
_cell.length_a   1.000
_cell.length_b   1.000
_cell.length_c   1.000
_cell.angle_alpha   90.00
_cell.angle_beta   90.00
_cell.angle_gamma   90.00
#
_symmetry.space_group_name_H-M   'P 1'
#
loop_
_entity.id
_entity.type
_entity.pdbx_description
1 polymer ?
#
loop_
_entity_poly.entity_id
_entity_poly.type
_entity_poly.pdbx_seq_one_letter_code
_entity_poly.pdbx_strand_id
1 'polypeptide(L)'
;IGKKCITGILERLNAGEVVVGDGGYVLQLERRGYVKAGHWTPEAAVEHPEAVRQLHREFLRAGANVLQTFTFYCSEDKLEISGNVTNITGAQINEAACDLAREVANEGDTLVAGAVSQTPCYLNSQNETEVKAIFKKQMDDFLKKDIDFFIAEFFRYVEEAAWAVEVLKTSGKPVGATLCISPEGDMSGVPPGECAVRLVKAGADIVGVNCHLDPLTCIRTVKLMKEGLEKAGLKAHLMIQPFGFHTPECNLGGYVDLPEYPFALEPRVVTRWDVHKYAREAYNAGIRYIGGCCGFEAYHIRAISEELAAERGFLPPASEKHGLWGAGLQMHTKPWVRARARREYWENLLPASGRPTCPSMAKPDGE
;
A
#
# COMPACT_ATOMS: atom_id res chain seq x y z
N ILE A 1 -4.29 -31.30 10.99
CA ILE A 1 -4.54 -30.85 9.61
C ILE A 1 -3.24 -30.24 9.14
N GLY A 2 -2.56 -30.85 8.16
CA GLY A 2 -1.24 -30.39 7.72
C GLY A 2 -1.31 -28.95 7.22
N LYS A 3 -0.42 -28.08 7.72
CA LYS A 3 -0.29 -26.68 7.26
C LYS A 3 -0.07 -26.74 5.76
N LYS A 4 -1.03 -26.26 4.96
CA LYS A 4 -0.87 -26.18 3.50
C LYS A 4 0.40 -25.36 3.26
N CYS A 5 1.39 -25.92 2.56
CA CYS A 5 2.63 -25.21 2.28
C CYS A 5 2.28 -24.09 1.28
N ILE A 6 2.16 -22.87 1.79
CA ILE A 6 1.88 -21.68 0.98
C ILE A 6 3.19 -21.27 0.30
N THR A 7 3.13 -20.95 -1.00
CA THR A 7 4.27 -20.44 -1.76
C THR A 7 4.67 -19.06 -1.21
N GLY A 8 5.92 -18.93 -0.76
CA GLY A 8 6.46 -17.70 -0.19
C GLY A 8 6.58 -16.56 -1.20
N ILE A 9 6.82 -15.34 -0.70
CA ILE A 9 6.79 -14.12 -1.51
C ILE A 9 7.84 -14.13 -2.63
N LEU A 10 9.07 -14.57 -2.32
CA LEU A 10 10.14 -14.60 -3.31
C LEU A 10 9.94 -15.72 -4.31
N GLU A 11 9.41 -16.87 -3.89
CA GLU A 11 9.08 -17.98 -4.76
C GLU A 11 8.04 -17.56 -5.81
N ARG A 12 6.97 -16.86 -5.41
CA ARG A 12 5.96 -16.31 -6.33
C ARG A 12 6.59 -15.35 -7.33
N LEU A 13 7.34 -14.37 -6.84
CA LEU A 13 7.94 -13.33 -7.69
C LEU A 13 9.01 -13.91 -8.64
N ASN A 14 9.83 -14.85 -8.16
CA ASN A 14 10.85 -15.54 -8.98
C ASN A 14 10.21 -16.43 -10.05
N ALA A 15 9.03 -17.00 -9.79
CA ALA A 15 8.25 -17.73 -10.78
C ALA A 15 7.58 -16.81 -11.82
N GLY A 16 7.70 -15.48 -11.67
CA GLY A 16 7.10 -14.50 -12.56
C GLY A 16 5.63 -14.21 -12.27
N GLU A 17 5.10 -14.67 -11.13
CA GLU A 17 3.74 -14.36 -10.70
C GLU A 17 3.56 -12.85 -10.47
N VAL A 18 2.31 -12.39 -10.62
CA VAL A 18 1.89 -11.07 -10.17
C VAL A 18 1.29 -11.22 -8.77
N VAL A 19 1.95 -10.60 -7.80
CA VAL A 19 1.47 -10.47 -6.42
C VAL A 19 0.62 -9.22 -6.32
N VAL A 20 -0.64 -9.40 -5.91
CA VAL A 20 -1.55 -8.27 -5.65
C VAL A 20 -1.48 -7.92 -4.17
N GLY A 21 -1.07 -6.68 -3.86
CA GLY A 21 -1.14 -6.16 -2.49
C GLY A 21 -2.57 -5.84 -2.08
N ASP A 22 -2.81 -5.63 -0.78
CA ASP A 22 -4.08 -5.09 -0.28
C ASP A 22 -4.14 -3.55 -0.44
N GLY A 23 -5.08 -2.92 0.26
CA GLY A 23 -5.41 -1.50 0.14
C GLY A 23 -5.23 -0.70 1.44
N GLY A 24 -5.85 0.47 1.53
CA GLY A 24 -5.61 1.44 2.60
C GLY A 24 -6.45 1.21 3.85
N TYR A 25 -5.90 0.57 4.88
CA TYR A 25 -6.63 0.30 6.14
C TYR A 25 -7.04 1.56 6.90
N VAL A 26 -6.10 2.48 7.15
CA VAL A 26 -6.32 3.63 8.05
C VAL A 26 -7.48 4.52 7.60
N LEU A 27 -7.53 4.91 6.32
CA LEU A 27 -8.63 5.73 5.80
C LEU A 27 -9.95 4.95 5.69
N GLN A 28 -9.89 3.64 5.40
CA GLN A 28 -11.10 2.83 5.33
C GLN A 28 -11.72 2.64 6.71
N LEU A 29 -10.91 2.39 7.73
CA LEU A 29 -11.40 2.26 9.10
C LEU A 29 -11.81 3.60 9.69
N GLU A 30 -11.21 4.72 9.28
CA GLU A 30 -11.67 6.05 9.68
C GLU A 30 -13.07 6.34 9.14
N ARG A 31 -13.29 6.11 7.84
CA ARG A 31 -14.61 6.24 7.20
C ARG A 31 -15.67 5.31 7.79
N ARG A 32 -15.25 4.17 8.34
CA ARG A 32 -16.11 3.20 9.04
C ARG A 32 -16.31 3.51 10.52
N GLY A 33 -15.63 4.53 11.06
CA GLY A 33 -15.78 4.98 12.44
C GLY A 33 -14.92 4.23 13.48
N TYR A 34 -13.85 3.54 13.04
CA TYR A 34 -12.97 2.75 13.90
C TYR A 34 -11.56 3.33 14.06
N VAL A 35 -11.16 4.28 13.21
CA VAL A 35 -9.88 4.99 13.34
C VAL A 35 -10.17 6.48 13.43
N LYS A 36 -9.44 7.19 14.28
CA LYS A 36 -9.54 8.64 14.42
C LYS A 36 -8.52 9.33 13.53
N ALA A 37 -8.99 10.23 12.66
CA ALA A 37 -8.12 11.12 11.90
C ALA A 37 -7.28 12.00 12.85
N GLY A 38 -5.97 12.09 12.59
CA GLY A 38 -4.99 12.75 13.44
C GLY A 38 -3.70 11.95 13.49
N HIS A 39 -3.53 11.14 14.54
CA HIS A 39 -2.37 10.25 14.67
C HIS A 39 -2.54 8.92 13.93
N TRP A 40 -3.77 8.55 13.53
CA TRP A 40 -4.07 7.33 12.75
C TRP A 40 -3.62 6.03 13.43
N THR A 41 -3.84 5.95 14.74
CA THR A 41 -3.44 4.83 15.61
C THR A 41 -4.28 3.56 15.32
N PRO A 42 -3.72 2.35 15.50
CA PRO A 42 -4.41 1.09 15.15
C PRO A 42 -5.05 0.33 16.34
N GLU A 43 -5.45 1.01 17.41
CA GLU A 43 -6.10 0.41 18.59
C GLU A 43 -7.37 -0.39 18.27
N ALA A 44 -8.01 -0.11 17.13
CA ALA A 44 -9.15 -0.87 16.62
C ALA A 44 -8.84 -2.37 16.42
N ALA A 45 -7.58 -2.78 16.26
CA ALA A 45 -7.22 -4.19 16.26
C ALA A 45 -7.59 -4.91 17.56
N VAL A 46 -7.58 -4.19 18.69
CA VAL A 46 -7.93 -4.70 20.02
C VAL A 46 -9.37 -4.34 20.38
N GLU A 47 -9.78 -3.09 20.15
CA GLU A 47 -11.09 -2.58 20.56
C GLU A 47 -12.23 -3.07 19.65
N HIS A 48 -11.95 -3.22 18.36
CA HIS A 48 -12.93 -3.52 17.32
C HIS A 48 -12.40 -4.56 16.32
N PRO A 49 -11.93 -5.74 16.78
CA PRO A 49 -11.26 -6.74 15.93
C PRO A 49 -12.11 -7.21 14.75
N GLU A 50 -13.44 -7.27 14.90
CA GLU A 50 -14.35 -7.64 13.80
C GLU A 50 -14.29 -6.67 12.63
N ALA A 51 -14.12 -5.37 12.88
CA ALA A 51 -14.03 -4.38 11.81
C ALA A 51 -12.75 -4.55 10.99
N VAL A 52 -11.62 -4.77 11.68
CA VAL A 52 -10.31 -5.01 11.06
C VAL A 52 -10.32 -6.33 10.30
N ARG A 53 -10.83 -7.40 10.93
CA ARG A 53 -10.98 -8.72 10.31
C ARG A 53 -11.83 -8.68 9.05
N GLN A 54 -12.97 -7.98 9.10
CA GLN A 54 -13.85 -7.84 7.96
C GLN A 54 -13.18 -7.09 6.81
N LEU A 55 -12.39 -6.05 7.10
CA LEU A 55 -11.63 -5.34 6.08
C LEU A 55 -10.54 -6.22 5.44
N HIS A 56 -9.79 -7.00 6.23
CA HIS A 56 -8.88 -8.02 5.70
C HIS A 56 -9.61 -9.00 4.76
N ARG A 57 -10.80 -9.50 5.16
CA ARG A 57 -11.60 -10.44 4.36
C ARG A 57 -12.08 -9.81 3.05
N GLU A 58 -12.41 -8.52 3.06
CA GLU A 58 -12.79 -7.80 1.85
C GLU A 58 -11.62 -7.69 0.87
N PHE A 59 -10.41 -7.40 1.33
CA PHE A 59 -9.21 -7.37 0.48
C PHE A 59 -8.82 -8.77 -0.02
N LEU A 60 -8.88 -9.78 0.84
CA LEU A 60 -8.69 -11.18 0.45
C LEU A 60 -9.67 -11.57 -0.67
N ARG A 61 -10.97 -11.30 -0.46
CA ARG A 61 -12.01 -11.60 -1.45
C ARG A 61 -11.79 -10.82 -2.75
N ALA A 62 -11.24 -9.61 -2.69
CA ALA A 62 -10.87 -8.80 -3.84
C ALA A 62 -9.67 -9.33 -4.64
N GLY A 63 -8.93 -10.31 -4.11
CA GLY A 63 -7.84 -10.99 -4.80
C GLY A 63 -6.44 -10.62 -4.31
N ALA A 64 -6.33 -9.98 -3.14
CA ALA A 64 -5.04 -9.71 -2.51
C ALA A 64 -4.31 -11.01 -2.15
N ASN A 65 -3.04 -11.09 -2.55
CA ASN A 65 -2.10 -12.16 -2.19
C ASN A 65 -1.32 -11.83 -0.91
N VAL A 66 -1.37 -10.59 -0.45
CA VAL A 66 -0.72 -10.13 0.78
C VAL A 66 -1.72 -9.36 1.63
N LEU A 67 -1.75 -9.66 2.92
CA LEU A 67 -2.41 -8.84 3.94
C LEU A 67 -1.33 -8.22 4.82
N GLN A 68 -1.23 -6.89 4.79
CA GLN A 68 -0.33 -6.17 5.67
C GLN A 68 -0.92 -6.12 7.08
N THR A 69 -0.10 -6.28 8.11
CA THR A 69 -0.55 -6.13 9.50
C THR A 69 -0.99 -4.69 9.75
N PHE A 70 -2.11 -4.49 10.44
CA PHE A 70 -2.62 -3.17 10.79
C PHE A 70 -1.79 -2.54 11.95
N THR A 71 -0.53 -2.21 11.68
CA THR A 71 0.50 -1.84 12.67
C THR A 71 1.30 -0.57 12.32
N PHE A 72 0.90 0.13 11.26
CA PHE A 72 1.62 1.27 10.67
C PHE A 72 2.08 2.34 11.69
N TYR A 73 1.20 2.77 12.59
CA TYR A 73 1.48 3.80 13.61
C TYR A 73 1.45 3.19 15.03
N CYS A 74 2.23 2.13 15.25
CA CYS A 74 2.15 1.32 16.48
C CYS A 74 3.48 1.16 17.24
N SER A 75 4.55 1.83 16.83
CA SER A 75 5.75 1.92 17.67
C SER A 75 5.46 2.75 18.93
N GLU A 76 6.13 2.46 20.05
CA GLU A 76 5.84 3.13 21.33
C GLU A 76 5.98 4.65 21.25
N ASP A 77 7.02 5.13 20.56
CA ASP A 77 7.24 6.56 20.32
C ASP A 77 6.03 7.23 19.64
N LYS A 78 5.39 6.55 18.69
CA LYS A 78 4.19 7.01 18.00
C LYS A 78 2.96 7.00 18.93
N LEU A 79 2.77 5.93 19.69
CA LEU A 79 1.64 5.81 20.61
C LEU A 79 1.71 6.82 21.77
N GLU A 80 2.92 7.03 22.33
CA GLU A 80 3.18 8.03 23.36
C GLU A 80 2.84 9.45 22.90
N ILE A 81 3.24 9.82 21.67
CA ILE A 81 2.91 11.12 21.07
C ILE A 81 1.39 11.27 20.88
N SER A 82 0.70 10.18 20.53
CA SER A 82 -0.74 10.25 20.21
C SER A 82 -1.59 10.72 21.40
N GLY A 83 -1.21 10.35 22.63
CA GLY A 83 -1.98 10.57 23.86
C GLY A 83 -3.40 9.96 23.88
N ASN A 84 -3.84 9.31 22.80
CA ASN A 84 -5.21 8.80 22.64
C ASN A 84 -5.35 7.35 23.10
N VAL A 85 -4.26 6.60 23.15
CA VAL A 85 -4.23 5.19 23.56
C VAL A 85 -3.56 5.08 24.92
N THR A 86 -4.36 5.10 26.00
CA THR A 86 -3.82 5.16 27.38
C THR A 86 -3.72 3.80 28.06
N ASN A 87 -4.48 2.80 27.61
CA ASN A 87 -4.60 1.49 28.28
C ASN A 87 -4.19 0.30 27.41
N ILE A 88 -3.69 0.53 26.19
CA ILE A 88 -3.29 -0.53 25.26
C ILE A 88 -1.87 -0.25 24.81
N THR A 89 -0.97 -1.21 25.04
CA THR A 89 0.43 -1.10 24.62
C THR A 89 0.58 -1.39 23.12
N GLY A 90 1.66 -0.86 22.51
CA GLY A 90 1.98 -1.18 21.11
C GLY A 90 2.18 -2.67 20.85
N ALA A 91 2.76 -3.39 21.82
CA ALA A 91 2.89 -4.85 21.73
C ALA A 91 1.53 -5.56 21.63
N GLN A 92 0.52 -5.15 22.43
CA GLN A 92 -0.82 -5.73 22.38
C GLN A 92 -1.52 -5.46 21.05
N ILE A 93 -1.37 -4.24 20.51
CA ILE A 93 -1.94 -3.89 19.20
C ILE A 93 -1.24 -4.67 18.09
N ASN A 94 0.09 -4.72 18.08
CA ASN A 94 0.86 -5.50 17.11
C ASN A 94 0.48 -6.98 17.14
N GLU A 95 0.37 -7.57 18.34
CA GLU A 95 -0.05 -8.96 18.52
C GLU A 95 -1.44 -9.20 17.94
N ALA A 96 -2.43 -8.39 18.33
CA ALA A 96 -3.80 -8.52 17.83
C ALA A 96 -3.88 -8.33 16.30
N ALA A 97 -3.21 -7.31 15.76
CA ALA A 97 -3.21 -7.04 14.33
C ALA A 97 -2.56 -8.18 13.51
N CYS A 98 -1.47 -8.79 14.03
CA CYS A 98 -0.85 -9.96 13.41
C CYS A 98 -1.78 -11.18 13.42
N ASP A 99 -2.43 -11.45 14.55
CA ASP A 99 -3.33 -12.59 14.70
C ASP A 99 -4.54 -12.47 13.76
N LEU A 100 -5.12 -11.26 13.63
CA LEU A 100 -6.22 -10.98 12.69
C LEU A 100 -5.80 -11.16 11.23
N ALA A 101 -4.64 -10.63 10.84
CA ALA A 101 -4.13 -10.78 9.48
C ALA A 101 -3.86 -12.25 9.14
N ARG A 102 -3.27 -13.00 10.08
CA ARG A 102 -3.01 -14.44 9.92
C ARG A 102 -4.30 -15.27 9.89
N GLU A 103 -5.28 -14.97 10.75
CA GLU A 103 -6.59 -15.63 10.74
C GLU A 103 -7.19 -15.57 9.33
N VAL A 104 -7.26 -14.36 8.76
CA VAL A 104 -7.86 -14.16 7.44
C VAL A 104 -6.98 -14.70 6.31
N ALA A 105 -5.66 -14.54 6.39
CA ALA A 105 -4.75 -15.09 5.37
C ALA A 105 -4.91 -16.62 5.23
N ASN A 106 -5.17 -17.32 6.35
CA ASN A 106 -5.42 -18.77 6.35
C ASN A 106 -6.75 -19.18 5.71
N GLU A 107 -7.67 -18.24 5.46
CA GLU A 107 -8.92 -18.48 4.70
C GLU A 107 -8.65 -18.58 3.19
N GLY A 108 -7.47 -18.15 2.72
CA GLY A 108 -7.08 -18.16 1.32
C GLY A 108 -5.64 -18.62 1.07
N ASP A 109 -5.12 -18.30 -0.12
CA ASP A 109 -3.73 -18.53 -0.50
C ASP A 109 -2.97 -17.20 -0.45
N THR A 110 -2.80 -16.70 0.77
CA THR A 110 -2.42 -15.32 1.05
C THR A 110 -1.34 -15.26 2.13
N LEU A 111 -0.40 -14.34 1.96
CA LEU A 111 0.73 -14.12 2.85
C LEU A 111 0.43 -12.97 3.82
N VAL A 112 1.06 -12.99 5.00
CA VAL A 112 1.01 -11.91 5.98
C VAL A 112 2.33 -11.16 5.95
N ALA A 113 2.27 -9.83 5.82
CA ALA A 113 3.43 -8.95 5.85
C ALA A 113 3.44 -8.11 7.13
N GLY A 114 4.49 -8.24 7.94
CA GLY A 114 4.73 -7.33 9.06
C GLY A 114 5.26 -5.99 8.54
N ALA A 115 4.55 -4.90 8.81
CA ALA A 115 4.90 -3.57 8.29
C ALA A 115 5.49 -2.64 9.37
N VAL A 116 6.61 -1.99 9.05
CA VAL A 116 7.21 -0.89 9.82
C VAL A 116 7.29 0.36 8.97
N SER A 117 7.33 1.53 9.61
CA SER A 117 7.36 2.83 8.93
C SER A 117 8.26 3.83 9.63
N GLN A 118 8.58 4.93 8.94
CA GLN A 118 9.43 6.02 9.46
C GLN A 118 9.07 6.44 10.88
N THR A 119 10.06 6.83 11.65
CA THR A 119 9.95 7.13 13.08
C THR A 119 10.08 8.64 13.33
N PRO A 120 9.29 9.20 14.27
CA PRO A 120 9.57 10.53 14.81
C PRO A 120 11.01 10.68 15.33
N CYS A 121 11.60 9.61 15.86
CA CYS A 121 12.98 9.59 16.36
C CYS A 121 14.00 10.05 15.31
N TYR A 122 13.88 9.58 14.06
CA TYR A 122 14.78 9.98 12.97
C TYR A 122 14.79 11.50 12.75
N LEU A 123 13.63 12.15 12.75
CA LEU A 123 13.53 13.60 12.58
C LEU A 123 14.11 14.40 13.77
N ASN A 124 14.11 13.80 14.97
CA ASN A 124 14.53 14.48 16.18
C ASN A 124 16.04 14.37 16.45
N SER A 125 16.63 13.17 16.30
CA SER A 125 18.03 12.91 16.65
C SER A 125 18.90 12.46 15.49
N GLN A 126 18.33 11.87 14.44
CA GLN A 126 19.05 11.13 13.39
C GLN A 126 20.08 10.13 13.95
N ASN A 127 19.91 9.67 15.19
CA ASN A 127 20.82 8.72 15.80
C ASN A 127 20.48 7.32 15.32
N GLU A 128 21.35 6.78 14.46
CA GLU A 128 21.20 5.44 13.87
C GLU A 128 20.94 4.35 14.92
N THR A 129 21.62 4.38 16.07
CA THR A 129 21.48 3.34 17.10
C THR A 129 20.10 3.39 17.75
N GLU A 130 19.59 4.59 18.04
CA GLU A 130 18.26 4.78 18.64
C GLU A 130 17.15 4.36 17.67
N VAL A 131 17.23 4.82 16.41
CA VAL A 131 16.25 4.49 15.37
C VAL A 131 16.24 2.98 15.09
N LYS A 132 17.42 2.35 14.95
CA LYS A 132 17.51 0.89 14.76
C LYS A 132 16.96 0.11 15.95
N ALA A 133 17.10 0.62 17.18
CA ALA A 133 16.51 -0.02 18.36
C ALA A 133 14.97 -0.07 18.30
N ILE A 134 14.33 0.97 17.75
CA ILE A 134 12.87 1.00 17.54
C ILE A 134 12.45 -0.08 16.55
N PHE A 135 13.11 -0.16 15.38
CA PHE A 135 12.81 -1.20 14.39
C PHE A 135 13.10 -2.60 14.92
N LYS A 136 14.19 -2.77 15.69
CA LYS A 136 14.56 -4.06 16.28
C LYS A 136 13.47 -4.55 17.23
N LYS A 137 12.94 -3.66 18.06
CA LYS A 137 11.85 -3.99 18.97
C LYS A 137 10.58 -4.43 18.23
N GLN A 138 10.14 -3.67 17.22
CA GLN A 138 8.98 -4.05 16.42
C GLN A 138 9.21 -5.39 15.71
N MET A 139 10.39 -5.60 15.11
CA MET A 139 10.76 -6.87 14.49
C MET A 139 10.66 -8.03 15.49
N ASP A 140 11.16 -7.87 16.71
CA ASP A 140 11.11 -8.91 17.74
C ASP A 140 9.67 -9.23 18.16
N ASP A 141 8.76 -8.25 18.17
CA ASP A 141 7.33 -8.47 18.39
C ASP A 141 6.68 -9.24 17.23
N PHE A 142 6.99 -8.85 15.98
CA PHE A 142 6.50 -9.56 14.79
C PHE A 142 7.01 -11.00 14.72
N LEU A 143 8.25 -11.28 15.13
CA LEU A 143 8.83 -12.62 15.09
C LEU A 143 8.23 -13.59 16.13
N LYS A 144 7.51 -13.08 17.14
CA LYS A 144 6.67 -13.91 18.02
C LYS A 144 5.41 -14.43 17.31
N LYS A 145 5.08 -13.86 16.14
CA LYS A 145 3.89 -14.15 15.34
C LYS A 145 4.26 -14.79 14.01
N ASP A 146 3.27 -15.43 13.38
CA ASP A 146 3.44 -16.17 12.13
C ASP A 146 3.29 -15.24 10.92
N ILE A 147 4.24 -14.31 10.72
CA ILE A 147 4.33 -13.49 9.50
C ILE A 147 5.21 -14.16 8.44
N ASP A 148 4.97 -13.90 7.17
CA ASP A 148 5.73 -14.53 6.06
C ASP A 148 6.94 -13.69 5.65
N PHE A 149 6.81 -12.37 5.63
CA PHE A 149 7.88 -11.43 5.26
C PHE A 149 7.65 -10.04 5.88
N PHE A 150 8.61 -9.14 5.71
CA PHE A 150 8.53 -7.76 6.20
C PHE A 150 8.37 -6.75 5.08
N ILE A 151 7.73 -5.62 5.40
CA ILE A 151 7.70 -4.42 4.56
C ILE A 151 8.17 -3.22 5.41
N ALA A 152 9.22 -2.54 4.95
CA ALA A 152 9.58 -1.21 5.40
C ALA A 152 8.91 -0.19 4.45
N GLU A 153 7.82 0.44 4.89
CA GLU A 153 7.02 1.34 4.05
C GLU A 153 6.94 2.77 4.60
N PHE A 154 6.55 3.72 3.75
CA PHE A 154 6.30 5.11 4.14
C PHE A 154 7.53 5.79 4.76
N PHE A 155 8.64 5.74 4.03
CA PHE A 155 9.86 6.48 4.37
C PHE A 155 10.09 7.63 3.40
N ARG A 156 10.29 8.83 3.95
CA ARG A 156 10.66 10.04 3.19
C ARG A 156 12.17 10.24 3.01
N TYR A 157 12.98 9.48 3.75
CA TYR A 157 14.45 9.51 3.70
C TYR A 157 14.95 8.08 3.48
N VAL A 158 15.76 7.87 2.44
CA VAL A 158 16.27 6.53 2.14
C VAL A 158 17.27 6.04 3.18
N GLU A 159 17.95 6.96 3.88
CA GLU A 159 18.86 6.62 4.97
C GLU A 159 18.15 5.85 6.09
N GLU A 160 17.04 6.39 6.60
CA GLU A 160 16.25 5.73 7.63
C GLU A 160 15.67 4.39 7.12
N ALA A 161 15.19 4.37 5.87
CA ALA A 161 14.66 3.16 5.26
C ALA A 161 15.74 2.06 5.14
N ALA A 162 16.98 2.42 4.81
CA ALA A 162 18.10 1.47 4.76
C ALA A 162 18.39 0.88 6.15
N TRP A 163 18.35 1.70 7.21
CA TRP A 163 18.49 1.20 8.59
C TRP A 163 17.37 0.23 8.99
N ALA A 164 16.12 0.53 8.59
CA ALA A 164 15.01 -0.39 8.80
C ALA A 164 15.26 -1.73 8.07
N VAL A 165 15.66 -1.68 6.79
CA VAL A 165 15.95 -2.88 5.99
C VAL A 165 17.07 -3.72 6.62
N GLU A 166 18.18 -3.09 7.03
CA GLU A 166 19.31 -3.77 7.67
C GLU A 166 18.87 -4.52 8.92
N VAL A 167 18.06 -3.88 9.78
CA VAL A 167 17.52 -4.52 10.98
C VAL A 167 16.59 -5.67 10.61
N LEU A 168 15.61 -5.45 9.75
CA LEU A 168 14.61 -6.46 9.38
C LEU A 168 15.26 -7.68 8.70
N LYS A 169 16.32 -7.47 7.92
CA LYS A 169 17.03 -8.56 7.23
C LYS A 169 17.70 -9.53 8.20
N THR A 170 18.04 -9.09 9.43
CA THR A 170 18.59 -9.98 10.47
C THR A 170 17.62 -11.07 10.92
N SER A 171 16.33 -10.93 10.65
CA SER A 171 15.32 -11.97 10.91
C SER A 171 15.47 -13.23 10.03
N GLY A 172 16.19 -13.13 8.91
CA GLY A 172 16.26 -14.17 7.89
C GLY A 172 15.01 -14.27 6.99
N LYS A 173 13.99 -13.43 7.18
CA LYS A 173 12.81 -13.35 6.30
C LYS A 173 13.06 -12.41 5.11
N PRO A 174 12.32 -12.54 4.00
CA PRO A 174 12.35 -11.56 2.91
C PRO A 174 11.93 -10.17 3.40
N VAL A 175 12.50 -9.13 2.78
CA VAL A 175 12.21 -7.73 3.11
C VAL A 175 11.85 -6.96 1.84
N GLY A 176 10.65 -6.40 1.80
CA GLY A 176 10.27 -5.35 0.87
C GLY A 176 10.52 -3.97 1.44
N ALA A 177 10.91 -3.00 0.61
CA ALA A 177 11.13 -1.62 1.02
C ALA A 177 10.49 -0.64 0.03
N THR A 178 9.57 0.20 0.51
CA THR A 178 8.92 1.22 -0.30
C THR A 178 9.06 2.61 0.33
N LEU A 179 9.35 3.59 -0.52
CA LEU A 179 9.51 4.99 -0.12
C LEU A 179 8.27 5.81 -0.53
N CYS A 180 7.94 6.85 0.23
CA CYS A 180 6.87 7.78 -0.10
C CYS A 180 7.45 9.07 -0.72
N ILE A 181 8.16 8.90 -1.85
CA ILE A 181 8.95 9.93 -2.54
C ILE A 181 8.44 10.22 -3.96
N SER A 182 8.91 11.30 -4.56
CA SER A 182 8.54 11.71 -5.92
C SER A 182 9.61 11.37 -6.95
N PRO A 183 9.37 11.62 -8.26
CA PRO A 183 10.41 11.51 -9.29
C PRO A 183 11.64 12.39 -9.04
N GLU A 184 11.55 13.42 -8.19
CA GLU A 184 12.65 14.32 -7.84
C GLU A 184 13.60 13.72 -6.80
N GLY A 185 13.17 12.67 -6.09
CA GLY A 185 13.97 12.01 -5.06
C GLY A 185 13.34 12.06 -3.69
N ASP A 186 14.13 11.67 -2.69
CA ASP A 186 13.76 11.73 -1.28
C ASP A 186 13.93 13.14 -0.69
N MET A 187 13.58 13.33 0.58
CA MET A 187 13.65 14.64 1.24
C MET A 187 15.09 15.18 1.41
N SER A 188 16.12 14.36 1.18
CA SER A 188 17.52 14.78 1.14
C SER A 188 18.01 15.05 -0.28
N GLY A 189 17.13 14.96 -1.29
CA GLY A 189 17.47 15.14 -2.70
C GLY A 189 18.17 13.93 -3.32
N VAL A 190 18.12 12.74 -2.69
CA VAL A 190 18.67 11.52 -3.25
C VAL A 190 17.75 11.02 -4.37
N PRO A 191 18.23 10.89 -5.62
CA PRO A 191 17.37 10.49 -6.74
C PRO A 191 16.78 9.08 -6.56
N PRO A 192 15.59 8.78 -7.10
CA PRO A 192 14.94 7.48 -6.88
C PRO A 192 15.80 6.27 -7.27
N GLY A 193 16.56 6.39 -8.36
CA GLY A 193 17.50 5.35 -8.80
C GLY A 193 18.57 5.02 -7.76
N GLU A 194 19.14 6.04 -7.12
CA GLU A 194 20.12 5.85 -6.04
C GLU A 194 19.45 5.31 -4.78
N CYS A 195 18.23 5.77 -4.47
CA CYS A 195 17.47 5.25 -3.34
C CYS A 195 17.27 3.72 -3.46
N ALA A 196 16.83 3.24 -4.62
CA ALA A 196 16.65 1.82 -4.87
C ALA A 196 17.95 1.02 -4.70
N VAL A 197 19.07 1.55 -5.23
CA VAL A 197 20.40 0.92 -5.07
C VAL A 197 20.79 0.81 -3.60
N ARG A 198 20.57 1.85 -2.79
CA ARG A 198 20.88 1.83 -1.35
C ARG A 198 20.03 0.79 -0.62
N LEU A 199 18.72 0.72 -0.91
CA LEU A 199 17.81 -0.27 -0.31
C LEU A 199 18.20 -1.71 -0.64
N VAL A 200 18.56 -2.00 -1.90
CA VAL A 200 19.01 -3.34 -2.29
C VAL A 200 20.33 -3.70 -1.62
N LYS A 201 21.28 -2.76 -1.53
CA LYS A 201 22.55 -2.96 -0.81
C LYS A 201 22.35 -3.19 0.70
N ALA A 202 21.35 -2.55 1.29
CA ALA A 202 20.94 -2.78 2.68
C ALA A 202 20.30 -4.17 2.89
N GLY A 203 19.86 -4.84 1.81
CA GLY A 203 19.37 -6.22 1.83
C GLY A 203 17.90 -6.40 1.42
N ALA A 204 17.24 -5.36 0.89
CA ALA A 204 15.87 -5.46 0.40
C ALA A 204 15.78 -6.37 -0.83
N ASP A 205 14.86 -7.34 -0.81
CA ASP A 205 14.60 -8.26 -1.92
C ASP A 205 13.57 -7.67 -2.92
N ILE A 206 12.74 -6.75 -2.44
CA ILE A 206 11.70 -6.04 -3.20
C ILE A 206 11.84 -4.55 -2.91
N VAL A 207 11.84 -3.69 -3.93
CA VAL A 207 11.94 -2.23 -3.75
C VAL A 207 10.88 -1.48 -4.56
N GLY A 208 10.48 -0.31 -4.08
CA GLY A 208 9.42 0.43 -4.74
C GLY A 208 9.02 1.73 -4.07
N VAL A 209 7.79 2.15 -4.35
CA VAL A 209 7.17 3.33 -3.73
C VAL A 209 5.76 3.04 -3.24
N ASN A 210 5.35 3.75 -2.18
CA ASN A 210 3.99 3.71 -1.67
C ASN A 210 3.52 5.09 -1.21
N CYS A 211 2.20 5.28 -1.18
CA CYS A 211 1.55 6.48 -0.65
C CYS A 211 1.98 7.80 -1.35
N HIS A 212 1.64 8.93 -0.72
CA HIS A 212 1.92 10.34 -1.09
C HIS A 212 1.41 10.83 -2.45
N LEU A 213 1.57 10.05 -3.51
CA LEU A 213 1.35 10.45 -4.89
C LEU A 213 0.42 9.48 -5.61
N ASP A 214 -0.23 10.01 -6.65
CA ASP A 214 -1.15 9.26 -7.49
C ASP A 214 -0.47 8.10 -8.25
N PRO A 215 -1.27 7.17 -8.82
CA PRO A 215 -0.74 5.97 -9.45
C PRO A 215 0.25 6.21 -10.58
N LEU A 216 -0.01 7.20 -11.45
CA LEU A 216 0.85 7.45 -12.61
C LEU A 216 2.17 8.08 -12.20
N THR A 217 2.15 8.93 -11.18
CA THR A 217 3.37 9.53 -10.63
C THR A 217 4.24 8.48 -9.94
N CYS A 218 3.65 7.60 -9.14
CA CYS A 218 4.38 6.47 -8.56
C CYS A 218 4.99 5.55 -9.62
N ILE A 219 4.29 5.25 -10.73
CA ILE A 219 4.86 4.45 -11.83
C ILE A 219 6.12 5.12 -12.41
N ARG A 220 6.10 6.46 -12.61
CA ARG A 220 7.29 7.19 -13.08
C ARG A 220 8.45 7.06 -12.10
N THR A 221 8.19 7.19 -10.80
CA THR A 221 9.23 7.03 -9.76
C THR A 221 9.82 5.61 -9.77
N VAL A 222 9.00 4.56 -9.88
CA VAL A 222 9.49 3.17 -9.92
C VAL A 222 10.29 2.89 -11.20
N LYS A 223 9.96 3.51 -12.33
CA LYS A 223 10.79 3.43 -13.54
C LYS A 223 12.19 4.02 -13.31
N LEU A 224 12.29 5.16 -12.64
CA LEU A 224 13.59 5.75 -12.26
C LEU A 224 14.36 4.86 -11.27
N MET A 225 13.68 4.25 -10.30
CA MET A 225 14.26 3.24 -9.41
C MET A 225 14.85 2.07 -10.20
N LYS A 226 14.08 1.52 -11.13
CA LYS A 226 14.49 0.42 -12.02
C LYS A 226 15.72 0.79 -12.86
N GLU A 227 15.73 1.96 -13.48
CA GLU A 227 16.88 2.45 -14.24
C GLU A 227 18.15 2.57 -13.39
N GLY A 228 18.02 3.00 -12.12
CA GLY A 228 19.12 3.06 -11.17
C GLY A 228 19.71 1.68 -10.86
N LEU A 229 18.84 0.69 -10.61
CA LEU A 229 19.25 -0.70 -10.38
C LEU A 229 19.95 -1.30 -11.59
N GLU A 230 19.40 -1.10 -12.79
CA GLU A 230 19.97 -1.58 -14.06
C GLU A 230 21.37 -0.99 -14.30
N LYS A 231 21.55 0.32 -14.11
CA LYS A 231 22.86 0.99 -14.22
C LYS A 231 23.88 0.47 -13.20
N ALA A 232 23.42 0.09 -12.01
CA ALA A 232 24.26 -0.47 -10.95
C ALA A 232 24.52 -1.99 -11.10
N GLY A 233 23.90 -2.65 -12.08
CA GLY A 233 23.99 -4.10 -12.24
C GLY A 233 23.33 -4.90 -11.11
N LEU A 234 22.39 -4.29 -10.38
CA LEU A 234 21.66 -4.90 -9.27
C LEU A 234 20.30 -5.44 -9.74
N LYS A 235 19.82 -6.49 -9.06
CA LYS A 235 18.50 -7.06 -9.30
C LYS A 235 17.69 -7.03 -8.02
N ALA A 236 16.44 -6.60 -8.13
CA ALA A 236 15.42 -6.71 -7.10
C ALA A 236 14.05 -6.76 -7.76
N HIS A 237 13.06 -7.31 -7.06
CA HIS A 237 11.67 -7.23 -7.51
C HIS A 237 11.13 -5.81 -7.31
N LEU A 238 10.20 -5.39 -8.16
CA LEU A 238 9.62 -4.05 -8.08
C LEU A 238 8.22 -4.09 -7.46
N MET A 239 7.96 -3.09 -6.62
CA MET A 239 6.71 -2.93 -5.86
C MET A 239 6.10 -1.53 -6.03
N ILE A 240 4.77 -1.46 -6.01
CA ILE A 240 4.05 -0.19 -6.06
C ILE A 240 2.72 -0.27 -5.31
N GLN A 241 2.47 0.72 -4.43
CA GLN A 241 1.22 0.90 -3.69
C GLN A 241 0.86 2.39 -3.60
N PRO A 242 0.33 2.99 -4.67
CA PRO A 242 0.15 4.43 -4.76
C PRO A 242 -1.02 4.93 -3.90
N PHE A 243 -1.16 6.26 -3.82
CA PHE A 243 -2.33 6.90 -3.25
C PHE A 243 -3.57 6.67 -4.14
N GLY A 244 -4.71 6.37 -3.53
CA GLY A 244 -5.99 6.08 -4.20
C GLY A 244 -6.74 7.32 -4.65
N PHE A 245 -6.04 8.42 -4.91
CA PHE A 245 -6.61 9.69 -5.31
C PHE A 245 -5.72 10.35 -6.37
N HIS A 246 -6.34 11.13 -7.26
CA HIS A 246 -5.67 11.96 -8.26
C HIS A 246 -5.03 13.18 -7.58
N THR A 247 -3.72 13.34 -7.74
CA THR A 247 -2.91 14.42 -7.15
C THR A 247 -1.90 14.96 -8.17
N PRO A 248 -2.34 15.39 -9.37
CA PRO A 248 -1.45 15.84 -10.43
C PRO A 248 -0.59 17.05 -10.04
N GLU A 249 -1.02 17.83 -9.06
CA GLU A 249 -0.30 18.98 -8.52
C GLU A 249 0.72 18.65 -7.42
N CYS A 250 0.73 17.42 -6.90
CA CYS A 250 1.60 17.07 -5.77
C CYS A 250 2.99 16.61 -6.21
N ASN A 251 3.97 16.91 -5.35
CA ASN A 251 5.36 16.48 -5.49
C ASN A 251 5.90 15.93 -4.15
N LEU A 252 7.09 16.34 -3.68
CA LEU A 252 7.75 15.81 -2.46
C LEU A 252 6.93 15.95 -1.17
N GLY A 253 6.07 16.97 -1.09
CA GLY A 253 5.11 17.16 0.01
C GLY A 253 4.02 16.09 0.09
N GLY A 254 3.70 15.47 -1.05
CA GLY A 254 2.61 14.51 -1.18
C GLY A 254 1.23 15.14 -0.94
N TYR A 255 0.21 14.29 -0.81
CA TYR A 255 -1.17 14.72 -0.57
C TYR A 255 -1.43 15.37 0.80
N VAL A 256 -0.50 15.26 1.75
CA VAL A 256 -0.68 15.82 3.11
C VAL A 256 -0.65 17.34 3.09
N ASP A 257 0.08 17.93 2.13
CA ASP A 257 0.15 19.37 1.92
C ASP A 257 -1.04 19.91 1.13
N LEU A 258 -1.96 19.06 0.64
CA LEU A 258 -3.17 19.53 -0.01
C LEU A 258 -4.15 20.09 1.02
N PRO A 259 -4.81 21.23 0.75
CA PRO A 259 -5.78 21.82 1.67
C PRO A 259 -7.01 20.93 1.89
N GLU A 260 -7.26 19.97 1.01
CA GLU A 260 -8.34 18.99 1.17
C GLU A 260 -8.02 17.87 2.16
N TYR A 261 -6.75 17.67 2.54
CA TYR A 261 -6.38 16.60 3.46
C TYR A 261 -6.86 16.87 4.90
N PRO A 262 -7.38 15.85 5.63
CA PRO A 262 -7.82 14.54 5.15
C PRO A 262 -9.30 14.49 4.74
N PHE A 263 -10.09 15.55 4.98
CA PHE A 263 -11.56 15.48 5.05
C PHE A 263 -12.33 15.93 3.79
N ALA A 264 -11.64 16.30 2.72
CA ALA A 264 -12.27 16.76 1.48
C ALA A 264 -11.66 16.13 0.22
N LEU A 265 -11.02 14.97 0.34
CA LEU A 265 -10.35 14.26 -0.75
C LEU A 265 -11.31 13.47 -1.66
N GLU A 266 -12.59 13.38 -1.31
CA GLU A 266 -13.64 12.66 -2.07
C GLU A 266 -13.68 12.99 -3.58
N PRO A 267 -13.54 14.25 -4.05
CA PRO A 267 -13.49 14.55 -5.48
C PRO A 267 -12.37 13.83 -6.23
N ARG A 268 -11.31 13.45 -5.53
CA ARG A 268 -10.06 12.97 -6.11
C ARG A 268 -9.98 11.45 -6.19
N VAL A 269 -10.89 10.72 -5.54
CA VAL A 269 -10.84 9.24 -5.47
C VAL A 269 -10.75 8.65 -6.88
N VAL A 270 -9.77 7.76 -7.10
CA VAL A 270 -9.64 7.05 -8.37
C VAL A 270 -10.86 6.15 -8.61
N THR A 271 -11.26 5.99 -9.86
CA THR A 271 -12.30 5.02 -10.22
C THR A 271 -11.68 3.63 -10.40
N ARG A 272 -12.52 2.58 -10.47
CA ARG A 272 -12.03 1.25 -10.86
C ARG A 272 -11.36 1.23 -12.24
N TRP A 273 -11.80 2.10 -13.16
CA TRP A 273 -11.24 2.19 -14.51
C TRP A 273 -9.86 2.84 -14.52
N ASP A 274 -9.67 3.86 -13.68
CA ASP A 274 -8.33 4.42 -13.40
C ASP A 274 -7.41 3.33 -12.84
N VAL A 275 -7.92 2.47 -11.95
CA VAL A 275 -7.16 1.37 -11.36
C VAL A 275 -6.86 0.25 -12.37
N HIS A 276 -7.77 -0.07 -13.30
CA HIS A 276 -7.48 -0.97 -14.43
C HIS A 276 -6.31 -0.41 -15.27
N LYS A 277 -6.37 0.87 -15.64
CA LYS A 277 -5.29 1.53 -16.38
C LYS A 277 -3.96 1.49 -15.61
N TYR A 278 -3.98 1.87 -14.34
CA TYR A 278 -2.83 1.81 -13.45
C TYR A 278 -2.21 0.40 -13.38
N ALA A 279 -3.02 -0.64 -13.14
CA ALA A 279 -2.52 -2.01 -13.01
C ALA A 279 -1.83 -2.49 -14.29
N ARG A 280 -2.42 -2.17 -15.45
CA ARG A 280 -1.82 -2.47 -16.76
C ARG A 280 -0.51 -1.73 -16.97
N GLU A 281 -0.46 -0.43 -16.68
CA GLU A 281 0.76 0.37 -16.83
C GLU A 281 1.88 -0.06 -15.89
N ALA A 282 1.54 -0.41 -14.63
CA ALA A 282 2.48 -0.95 -13.65
C ALA A 282 3.06 -2.30 -14.11
N TYR A 283 2.20 -3.22 -14.56
CA TYR A 283 2.64 -4.52 -15.09
C TYR A 283 3.58 -4.36 -16.28
N ASN A 284 3.24 -3.47 -17.23
CA ASN A 284 4.04 -3.17 -18.42
C ASN A 284 5.38 -2.51 -18.07
N ALA A 285 5.48 -1.78 -16.96
CA ALA A 285 6.74 -1.23 -16.46
C ALA A 285 7.68 -2.31 -15.87
N GLY A 286 7.18 -3.55 -15.71
CA GLY A 286 7.92 -4.67 -15.11
C GLY A 286 7.67 -4.83 -13.61
N ILE A 287 6.68 -4.12 -13.06
CA ILE A 287 6.32 -4.22 -11.65
C ILE A 287 5.52 -5.52 -11.43
N ARG A 288 5.82 -6.25 -10.35
CA ARG A 288 5.20 -7.55 -10.07
C ARG A 288 4.55 -7.66 -8.69
N TYR A 289 4.85 -6.74 -7.77
CA TYR A 289 4.01 -6.47 -6.62
C TYR A 289 3.19 -5.20 -6.88
N ILE A 290 1.88 -5.33 -7.07
CA ILE A 290 0.98 -4.22 -7.43
C ILE A 290 -0.17 -4.18 -6.42
N GLY A 291 -0.22 -3.15 -5.58
CA GLY A 291 -1.29 -2.96 -4.59
C GLY A 291 -1.76 -1.51 -4.55
N GLY A 292 -2.23 -1.05 -3.39
CA GLY A 292 -2.54 0.36 -3.18
C GLY A 292 -2.44 0.76 -1.70
N CYS A 293 -2.36 2.07 -1.45
CA CYS A 293 -2.24 2.63 -0.10
C CYS A 293 -3.53 3.37 0.29
N CYS A 294 -3.43 4.49 1.02
CA CYS A 294 -4.57 5.32 1.44
C CYS A 294 -5.53 5.61 0.28
N GLY A 295 -6.83 5.33 0.47
CA GLY A 295 -7.88 5.51 -0.56
C GLY A 295 -8.19 4.27 -1.38
N PHE A 296 -7.31 3.25 -1.39
CA PHE A 296 -7.65 1.98 -2.03
C PHE A 296 -8.67 1.20 -1.22
N GLU A 297 -9.79 0.89 -1.87
CA GLU A 297 -10.90 0.09 -1.36
C GLU A 297 -10.84 -1.32 -1.94
N ALA A 298 -11.61 -2.25 -1.37
CA ALA A 298 -11.68 -3.62 -1.88
C ALA A 298 -12.02 -3.67 -3.38
N TYR A 299 -12.86 -2.75 -3.89
CA TYR A 299 -13.18 -2.72 -5.32
C TYR A 299 -12.02 -2.20 -6.20
N HIS A 300 -11.08 -1.42 -5.64
CA HIS A 300 -9.84 -1.03 -6.30
C HIS A 300 -8.90 -2.24 -6.41
N ILE A 301 -8.73 -3.00 -5.32
CA ILE A 301 -7.93 -4.24 -5.35
C ILE A 301 -8.52 -5.26 -6.32
N ARG A 302 -9.85 -5.35 -6.40
CA ARG A 302 -10.53 -6.17 -7.42
C ARG A 302 -10.19 -5.70 -8.83
N ALA A 303 -10.13 -4.40 -9.08
CA ALA A 303 -9.80 -3.87 -10.40
C ALA A 303 -8.36 -4.22 -10.83
N ILE A 304 -7.39 -4.21 -9.90
CA ILE A 304 -6.02 -4.72 -10.16
C ILE A 304 -6.09 -6.20 -10.56
N SER A 305 -6.77 -7.01 -9.73
CA SER A 305 -6.89 -8.44 -9.95
C SER A 305 -7.62 -8.81 -11.25
N GLU A 306 -8.64 -8.04 -11.62
CA GLU A 306 -9.42 -8.21 -12.85
C GLU A 306 -8.65 -7.79 -14.10
N GLU A 307 -7.90 -6.68 -14.06
CA GLU A 307 -7.07 -6.25 -15.19
C GLU A 307 -6.00 -7.28 -15.53
N LEU A 308 -5.41 -7.89 -14.49
CA LEU A 308 -4.28 -8.82 -14.61
C LEU A 308 -4.73 -10.29 -14.55
N ALA A 309 -6.03 -10.55 -14.70
CA ALA A 309 -6.59 -11.91 -14.64
C ALA A 309 -6.07 -12.80 -15.76
N ALA A 310 -5.78 -12.24 -16.94
CA ALA A 310 -5.22 -13.00 -18.06
C ALA A 310 -3.79 -13.47 -17.76
N GLU A 311 -2.97 -12.60 -17.15
CA GLU A 311 -1.60 -12.92 -16.73
C GLU A 311 -1.56 -13.86 -15.51
N ARG A 312 -2.54 -13.76 -14.61
CA ARG A 312 -2.63 -14.59 -13.40
C ARG A 312 -3.35 -15.91 -13.64
N GLY A 313 -4.16 -16.02 -14.69
CA GLY A 313 -4.94 -17.22 -15.04
C GLY A 313 -6.25 -17.40 -14.27
N PHE A 314 -6.68 -16.42 -13.46
CA PHE A 314 -7.93 -16.51 -12.69
C PHE A 314 -8.50 -15.12 -12.37
N LEU A 315 -9.80 -15.08 -12.06
CA LEU A 315 -10.49 -13.92 -11.49
C LEU A 315 -10.62 -14.08 -9.97
N PRO A 316 -10.61 -12.98 -9.20
CA PRO A 316 -10.78 -13.04 -7.75
C PRO A 316 -12.24 -13.41 -7.37
N PRO A 317 -12.49 -13.96 -6.16
CA PRO A 317 -13.84 -14.28 -5.71
C PRO A 317 -14.82 -13.10 -5.74
N ALA A 318 -14.34 -11.86 -5.50
CA ALA A 318 -15.17 -10.66 -5.58
C ALA A 318 -15.75 -10.41 -6.98
N SER A 319 -15.17 -10.98 -8.05
CA SER A 319 -15.69 -10.87 -9.41
C SER A 319 -16.98 -11.67 -9.64
N GLU A 320 -17.36 -12.60 -8.76
CA GLU A 320 -18.69 -13.23 -8.78
C GLU A 320 -19.85 -12.22 -8.71
N LYS A 321 -19.60 -11.06 -8.10
CA LYS A 321 -20.56 -9.95 -7.95
C LYS A 321 -20.21 -8.77 -8.86
N HIS A 322 -19.44 -9.01 -9.91
CA HIS A 322 -19.05 -7.99 -10.87
C HIS A 322 -19.13 -8.53 -12.30
N GLY A 323 -19.31 -7.62 -13.25
CA GLY A 323 -19.16 -7.92 -14.67
C GLY A 323 -18.16 -6.93 -15.25
N LEU A 324 -17.07 -7.46 -15.84
CA LEU A 324 -15.99 -6.65 -16.40
C LEU A 324 -16.54 -5.56 -17.33
N TRP A 325 -15.98 -4.36 -17.22
CA TRP A 325 -16.32 -3.22 -18.09
C TRP A 325 -17.82 -2.88 -18.11
N GLY A 326 -18.50 -3.08 -16.98
CA GLY A 326 -19.91 -2.78 -16.82
C GLY A 326 -20.85 -3.81 -17.43
N ALA A 327 -20.39 -5.03 -17.73
CA ALA A 327 -21.21 -6.09 -18.32
C ALA A 327 -22.52 -6.36 -17.54
N GLY A 328 -22.53 -6.16 -16.22
CA GLY A 328 -23.77 -6.26 -15.42
C GLY A 328 -24.89 -5.27 -15.83
N LEU A 329 -24.58 -4.23 -16.61
CA LEU A 329 -25.54 -3.23 -17.09
C LEU A 329 -26.28 -3.68 -18.36
N GLN A 330 -25.89 -4.79 -19.00
CA GLN A 330 -26.48 -5.25 -20.26
C GLN A 330 -27.98 -5.54 -20.17
N MET A 331 -28.49 -5.91 -18.98
CA MET A 331 -29.90 -6.23 -18.77
C MET A 331 -30.74 -5.04 -18.28
N HIS A 332 -30.15 -3.84 -18.19
CA HIS A 332 -30.85 -2.67 -17.69
C HIS A 332 -31.99 -2.25 -18.63
N THR A 333 -33.12 -1.78 -18.10
CA THR A 333 -34.33 -1.41 -18.91
C THR A 333 -34.09 -0.24 -19.86
N LYS A 334 -33.30 0.76 -19.44
CA LYS A 334 -32.95 1.97 -20.21
C LYS A 334 -31.87 1.69 -21.29
N PRO A 335 -32.12 1.99 -22.58
CA PRO A 335 -31.15 1.76 -23.66
C PRO A 335 -29.79 2.44 -23.47
N TRP A 336 -29.78 3.71 -23.03
CA TRP A 336 -28.54 4.46 -22.81
C TRP A 336 -27.72 3.95 -21.61
N VAL A 337 -28.30 3.17 -20.70
CA VAL A 337 -27.55 2.51 -19.61
C VAL A 337 -26.88 1.24 -20.14
N ARG A 338 -27.59 0.44 -20.94
CA ARG A 338 -27.01 -0.75 -21.61
C ARG A 338 -25.84 -0.37 -22.52
N ALA A 339 -25.93 0.76 -23.22
CA ALA A 339 -24.87 1.26 -24.10
C ALA A 339 -23.54 1.54 -23.38
N ARG A 340 -23.55 1.60 -22.04
CA ARG A 340 -22.36 1.77 -21.19
C ARG A 340 -21.66 0.44 -20.87
N ALA A 341 -22.27 -0.70 -21.15
CA ALA A 341 -21.75 -2.02 -20.80
C ALA A 341 -20.62 -2.49 -21.74
N ARG A 342 -19.60 -1.65 -21.93
CA ARG A 342 -18.48 -1.87 -22.83
C ARG A 342 -17.24 -1.11 -22.35
N ARG A 343 -16.06 -1.69 -22.59
CA ARG A 343 -14.76 -1.12 -22.21
C ARG A 343 -14.57 0.29 -22.75
N GLU A 344 -14.78 0.45 -24.06
CA GLU A 344 -14.62 1.72 -24.77
C GLU A 344 -15.43 2.87 -24.16
N TYR A 345 -16.59 2.61 -23.55
CA TYR A 345 -17.36 3.67 -22.88
C TYR A 345 -16.66 4.15 -21.61
N TRP A 346 -16.29 3.22 -20.72
CA TRP A 346 -15.73 3.58 -19.41
C TRP A 346 -14.27 4.03 -19.46
N GLU A 347 -13.50 3.53 -20.43
CA GLU A 347 -12.10 3.91 -20.63
C GLU A 347 -11.96 5.34 -21.20
N ASN A 348 -12.99 5.85 -21.90
CA ASN A 348 -12.97 7.17 -22.52
C ASN A 348 -13.92 8.19 -21.85
N LEU A 349 -14.79 7.76 -20.94
CA LEU A 349 -15.63 8.68 -20.18
C LEU A 349 -14.76 9.49 -19.23
N LEU A 350 -14.77 10.80 -19.38
CA LEU A 350 -14.21 11.74 -18.40
C LEU A 350 -15.31 12.07 -17.37
N PRO A 351 -15.26 11.52 -16.14
CA PRO A 351 -16.31 11.74 -15.16
C PRO A 351 -16.33 13.21 -14.72
N ALA A 352 -17.50 13.82 -14.69
CA ALA A 352 -17.65 15.19 -14.19
C ALA A 352 -17.45 15.24 -12.67
N SER A 353 -16.84 16.31 -12.15
CA SER A 353 -16.63 16.51 -10.70
C SER A 353 -17.93 16.75 -9.93
N GLY A 354 -18.98 17.22 -10.60
CA GLY A 354 -20.24 17.64 -9.97
C GLY A 354 -20.14 18.90 -9.10
N ARG A 355 -19.00 19.61 -9.11
CA ARG A 355 -18.75 20.82 -8.32
C ARG A 355 -18.38 22.00 -9.22
N PRO A 356 -19.38 22.72 -9.78
CA PRO A 356 -19.15 23.71 -10.84
C PRO A 356 -18.39 24.97 -10.40
N THR A 357 -18.34 25.24 -9.10
CA THR A 357 -17.64 26.40 -8.51
C THR A 357 -16.29 26.03 -7.90
N CYS A 358 -15.94 24.74 -7.87
CA CYS A 358 -14.66 24.27 -7.32
C CYS A 358 -13.60 24.20 -8.42
N PRO A 359 -12.33 24.55 -8.12
CA PRO A 359 -11.24 24.33 -9.05
C PRO A 359 -10.97 22.83 -9.25
N SER A 360 -10.26 22.48 -10.32
CA SER A 360 -9.83 21.09 -10.59
C SER A 360 -8.56 20.70 -9.83
N MET A 361 -7.82 21.68 -9.29
CA MET A 361 -6.58 21.50 -8.54
C MET A 361 -6.53 22.52 -7.39
N ALA A 362 -5.71 22.22 -6.39
CA ALA A 362 -5.39 23.12 -5.28
C ALA A 362 -3.88 23.43 -5.28
N LYS A 363 -3.48 24.53 -4.65
CA LYS A 363 -2.07 24.78 -4.37
C LYS A 363 -1.72 24.06 -3.05
N PRO A 364 -0.67 23.21 -2.99
CA PRO A 364 -0.20 22.68 -1.72
C PRO A 364 0.25 23.79 -0.76
N ASP A 365 -0.05 23.65 0.53
CA ASP A 365 0.26 24.64 1.57
C ASP A 365 1.77 24.70 1.89
N GLY A 366 2.50 23.61 1.64
CA GLY A 366 3.94 23.48 1.88
C GLY A 366 4.86 24.02 0.77
N GLU A 367 4.29 24.52 -0.34
CA GLU A 367 5.03 25.05 -1.51
C GLU A 367 5.20 26.58 -1.57
#